data_AF-A0A419EL63-F1
#
_entry.id   AF-A0A419EL63-F1
#
_cell.length_a   1.000
_cell.length_b   1.000
_cell.length_c   1.000
_cell.angle_alpha   90.00
_cell.angle_beta   90.00
_cell.angle_gamma   90.00
#
_symmetry.space_group_name_H-M   'P 1'
#
loop_
_entity.id
_entity.type
_entity.pdbx_description
1 polymer ?
#
loop_
_entity_poly.entity_id
_entity_poly.type
_entity_poly.pdbx_seq_one_letter_code
_entity_poly.pdbx_strand_id
1 'polypeptide(L)'
;MNMKTTISFLLLFFVASSFAQEYGMGMLLDEELYKDRPMSAPLKRGDYVNLPKSASLKLYTPTPGSQGVYGTCAAWSSAYAGRTILEAMKYNWTKTQIDSNRFSPSFVYNQVRKQKGCMGGISLNDALDVLRNQGGVMLKDFAYDCGKEVTPEDLQNASPNRIIEYRDIANKRQGNQTAFVKKSLSENKPVIIAMDCPGSFTSAGELWKPKQTDYKIWNEGHGICVIGYDDEKFGGAFEVINSWGTDWGKGGYSWMKYSDFDFFCIYAFEMIDRALINPAEPDLSGSLLFKESSGDEMKAKFNGNYFEMEKPYTSGTLFELMISNNEPAYVYAFGSDLTFKTTKIFPFTDKMVAYLPYKKNNVAIPDEDSYNMLDTTTGTSYFCFLYSRDKLNIDDIMAKVETGQGTMWERLNTILEGSRVDEAMINYAYENGITFKAKSHGKSVVPVLVEIKHE
;
A
#
# COMPACT_ATOMS: atom_id res chain seq x y z
N MET A 1 23.59 -2.95 -88.16
CA MET A 1 24.60 -2.92 -87.07
C MET A 1 24.64 -1.50 -86.53
N ASN A 2 24.03 -1.25 -85.38
CA ASN A 2 24.53 -0.38 -84.30
C ASN A 2 23.46 -0.21 -83.22
N MET A 3 23.89 -0.57 -82.00
CA MET A 3 23.12 -0.80 -80.79
C MET A 3 22.35 0.44 -80.31
N LYS A 4 21.09 0.23 -79.90
CA LYS A 4 20.39 1.12 -78.99
C LYS A 4 20.84 0.77 -77.56
N THR A 5 21.54 1.70 -76.91
CA THR A 5 21.93 1.58 -75.50
C THR A 5 20.72 1.93 -74.63
N THR A 6 20.12 0.92 -74.00
CA THR A 6 19.06 1.12 -73.01
C THR A 6 19.71 1.35 -71.65
N ILE A 7 19.65 2.58 -71.13
CA ILE A 7 20.11 2.92 -69.79
C ILE A 7 18.96 2.61 -68.83
N SER A 8 19.06 1.51 -68.08
CA SER A 8 18.18 1.21 -66.95
C SER A 8 18.58 2.07 -65.74
N PHE A 9 17.72 3.00 -65.35
CA PHE A 9 17.80 3.66 -64.04
C PHE A 9 17.33 2.66 -62.97
N LEU A 10 18.27 2.16 -62.17
CA LEU A 10 17.98 1.39 -60.96
C LEU A 10 17.63 2.40 -59.85
N LEU A 11 16.34 2.58 -59.54
CA LEU A 11 15.91 3.33 -58.37
C LEU A 11 16.23 2.49 -57.11
N LEU A 12 17.30 2.84 -56.40
CA LEU A 12 17.51 2.35 -55.03
C LEU A 12 16.49 3.02 -54.11
N PHE A 13 15.48 2.26 -53.68
CA PHE A 13 14.67 2.62 -52.51
C PHE A 13 15.55 2.50 -51.26
N PHE A 14 16.09 3.63 -50.79
CA PHE A 14 16.57 3.74 -49.42
C PHE A 14 15.34 3.67 -48.51
N VAL A 15 15.01 2.49 -48.00
CA VAL A 15 14.13 2.35 -46.85
C VAL A 15 14.91 2.85 -45.65
N ALA A 16 14.79 4.13 -45.35
CA ALA A 16 15.18 4.66 -44.06
C ALA A 16 14.23 4.05 -43.03
N SER A 17 14.67 2.99 -42.34
CA SER A 17 14.02 2.51 -41.13
C SER A 17 14.15 3.61 -40.07
N SER A 18 13.19 4.53 -40.06
CA SER A 18 12.95 5.38 -38.90
C SER A 18 12.57 4.45 -37.75
N PHE A 19 13.51 4.16 -36.84
CA PHE A 19 13.18 3.58 -35.54
C PHE A 19 12.36 4.64 -34.81
N ALA A 20 11.05 4.62 -35.01
CA ALA A 20 10.12 5.39 -34.22
C ALA A 20 10.28 4.96 -32.77
N GLN A 21 10.25 5.91 -31.84
CA GLN A 21 10.33 5.62 -30.42
C GLN A 21 9.12 4.75 -30.04
N GLU A 22 9.36 3.45 -29.84
CA GLU A 22 8.32 2.43 -29.63
C GLU A 22 7.72 2.48 -28.21
N TYR A 23 8.42 3.15 -27.29
CA TYR A 23 8.19 3.10 -25.85
C TYR A 23 7.86 4.48 -25.28
N GLY A 24 6.59 4.71 -24.98
CA GLY A 24 6.08 5.91 -24.33
C GLY A 24 6.38 5.94 -22.83
N MET A 25 6.54 7.15 -22.30
CA MET A 25 6.68 7.47 -20.88
C MET A 25 5.75 8.64 -20.55
N GLY A 26 5.46 8.85 -19.26
CA GLY A 26 4.52 9.90 -18.86
C GLY A 26 4.21 9.96 -17.38
N MET A 27 5.07 9.41 -16.52
CA MET A 27 4.89 9.58 -15.08
C MET A 27 5.34 10.99 -14.71
N LEU A 28 4.50 11.73 -14.01
CA LEU A 28 4.92 13.02 -13.44
C LEU A 28 5.66 12.78 -12.13
N LEU A 29 6.86 13.35 -12.00
CA LEU A 29 7.75 13.18 -10.84
C LEU A 29 7.79 14.39 -9.89
N ASP A 30 7.03 15.45 -10.19
CA ASP A 30 6.97 16.68 -9.38
C ASP A 30 6.56 16.37 -7.94
N GLU A 31 7.41 16.76 -6.98
CA GLU A 31 7.20 16.50 -5.55
C GLU A 31 5.89 17.09 -5.00
N GLU A 32 5.40 18.20 -5.57
CA GLU A 32 4.14 18.79 -5.14
C GLU A 32 2.94 17.87 -5.41
N LEU A 33 3.00 17.03 -6.45
CA LEU A 33 1.96 16.03 -6.74
C LEU A 33 1.97 14.89 -5.71
N TYR A 34 3.07 14.72 -4.98
CA TYR A 34 3.28 13.67 -3.99
C TYR A 34 3.23 14.16 -2.55
N LYS A 35 3.03 15.46 -2.30
CA LYS A 35 3.13 16.03 -0.95
C LYS A 35 2.10 15.43 0.01
N ASP A 36 0.88 15.20 -0.44
CA ASP A 36 -0.24 14.72 0.40
C ASP A 36 -0.52 13.22 0.26
N ARG A 37 0.47 12.48 -0.24
CA ARG A 37 0.36 11.03 -0.39
C ARG A 37 0.14 10.32 0.95
N PRO A 38 -0.65 9.24 0.98
CA PRO A 38 -0.78 8.40 2.18
C PRO A 38 0.54 7.69 2.48
N MET A 39 0.98 7.69 3.73
CA MET A 39 2.23 7.09 4.20
C MET A 39 1.97 5.86 5.07
N SER A 40 2.84 4.85 4.98
CA SER A 40 2.80 3.71 5.89
C SER A 40 3.17 4.08 7.33
N ALA A 41 2.56 3.38 8.29
CA ALA A 41 3.04 3.39 9.67
C ALA A 41 4.46 2.82 9.76
N PRO A 42 5.35 3.39 10.60
CA PRO A 42 6.67 2.82 10.81
C PRO A 42 6.54 1.50 11.57
N LEU A 43 6.91 0.41 10.92
CA LEU A 43 7.02 -0.89 11.58
C LEU A 43 8.34 -1.00 12.33
N LYS A 44 8.39 -1.87 13.33
CA LYS A 44 9.63 -2.18 14.05
C LYS A 44 10.72 -2.68 13.11
N ARG A 45 11.98 -2.35 13.40
CA ARG A 45 13.16 -2.81 12.66
C ARG A 45 13.14 -4.33 12.41
N GLY A 46 12.73 -5.10 13.42
CA GLY A 46 12.63 -6.57 13.33
C GLY A 46 11.69 -7.09 12.23
N ASP A 47 10.68 -6.31 11.82
CA ASP A 47 9.74 -6.71 10.76
C ASP A 47 10.37 -6.72 9.35
N TYR A 48 11.59 -6.18 9.21
CA TYR A 48 12.33 -6.07 7.94
C TYR A 48 13.55 -7.00 7.84
N VAL A 49 13.95 -7.68 8.93
CA VAL A 49 15.22 -8.42 8.98
C VAL A 49 15.07 -9.89 8.56
N ASN A 50 13.94 -10.52 8.90
CA ASN A 50 13.72 -11.96 8.69
C ASN A 50 12.75 -12.26 7.54
N LEU A 51 12.95 -11.59 6.41
CA LEU A 51 12.15 -11.81 5.21
C LEU A 51 12.62 -13.08 4.47
N PRO A 52 11.72 -13.76 3.72
CA PRO A 52 12.12 -14.80 2.78
C PRO A 52 13.22 -14.32 1.83
N LYS A 53 14.06 -15.22 1.33
CA LYS A 53 15.13 -14.87 0.37
C LYS A 53 14.61 -14.50 -1.01
N SER A 54 13.39 -14.93 -1.33
CA SER A 54 12.70 -14.54 -2.56
C SER A 54 11.19 -14.54 -2.36
N ALA A 55 10.49 -13.74 -3.16
CA ALA A 55 9.04 -13.73 -3.29
C ALA A 55 8.69 -13.36 -4.73
N SER A 56 7.62 -13.93 -5.29
CA SER A 56 7.21 -13.64 -6.66
C SER A 56 5.70 -13.71 -6.83
N LEU A 57 5.15 -12.65 -7.44
CA LEU A 57 3.77 -12.50 -7.87
C LEU A 57 3.61 -12.83 -9.36
N LYS A 58 4.69 -13.26 -10.05
CA LYS A 58 4.71 -13.44 -11.50
C LYS A 58 3.59 -14.34 -12.03
N LEU A 59 3.24 -15.38 -11.29
CA LEU A 59 2.14 -16.30 -11.63
C LEU A 59 0.79 -15.58 -11.80
N TYR A 60 0.59 -14.48 -11.08
CA TYR A 60 -0.65 -13.70 -11.06
C TYR A 60 -0.61 -12.50 -12.00
N THR A 61 0.49 -12.30 -12.74
CA THR A 61 0.61 -11.16 -13.64
C THR A 61 -0.17 -11.38 -14.93
N PRO A 62 -0.83 -10.32 -15.46
CA PRO A 62 -1.33 -10.35 -16.83
C PRO A 62 -0.17 -10.48 -17.81
N THR A 63 -0.48 -10.92 -19.04
CA THR A 63 0.50 -10.89 -20.12
C THR A 63 0.92 -9.43 -20.32
N PRO A 64 2.23 -9.11 -20.36
CA PRO A 64 2.67 -7.72 -20.48
C PRO A 64 2.05 -7.04 -21.69
N GLY A 65 1.32 -5.95 -21.43
CA GLY A 65 0.64 -5.17 -22.47
C GLY A 65 1.55 -4.07 -23.00
N SER A 66 1.07 -3.32 -23.99
CA SER A 66 1.80 -2.20 -24.57
C SER A 66 0.98 -0.91 -24.50
N GLN A 67 1.56 0.12 -23.88
CA GLN A 67 1.00 1.47 -23.89
C GLN A 67 1.27 2.21 -25.22
N GLY A 68 2.14 1.65 -26.07
CA GLY A 68 2.66 2.31 -27.26
C GLY A 68 3.44 3.58 -26.93
N VAL A 69 3.25 4.62 -27.74
CA VAL A 69 3.96 5.91 -27.62
C VAL A 69 3.34 6.87 -26.60
N TYR A 70 2.29 6.44 -25.90
CA TYR A 70 1.47 7.29 -25.04
C TYR A 70 2.03 7.44 -23.62
N GLY A 71 1.66 8.52 -22.95
CA GLY A 71 2.06 8.86 -21.58
C GLY A 71 1.20 8.21 -20.48
N THR A 72 0.75 6.97 -20.68
CA THR A 72 -0.23 6.29 -19.82
C THR A 72 0.39 5.31 -18.82
N CYS A 73 1.73 5.25 -18.73
CA CYS A 73 2.46 4.28 -17.88
C CYS A 73 1.96 4.20 -16.43
N ALA A 74 1.57 5.32 -15.81
CA ALA A 74 1.03 5.33 -14.45
C ALA A 74 -0.24 4.48 -14.30
N ALA A 75 -1.14 4.52 -15.29
CA ALA A 75 -2.36 3.72 -15.29
C ALA A 75 -2.11 2.27 -15.70
N TRP A 76 -1.12 2.03 -16.57
CA TRP A 76 -0.70 0.67 -16.91
C TRP A 76 -0.05 -0.05 -15.73
N SER A 77 0.85 0.60 -15.01
CA SER A 77 1.50 -0.01 -13.85
C SER A 77 0.51 -0.24 -12.71
N SER A 78 -0.34 0.73 -12.40
CA SER A 78 -1.32 0.64 -11.32
C SER A 78 -2.52 -0.26 -11.66
N ALA A 79 -3.29 0.07 -12.69
CA ALA A 79 -4.52 -0.65 -13.02
C ALA A 79 -4.23 -1.96 -13.74
N TYR A 80 -3.58 -1.91 -14.91
CA TYR A 80 -3.38 -3.10 -15.73
C TYR A 80 -2.55 -4.15 -15.01
N ALA A 81 -1.40 -3.78 -14.41
CA ALA A 81 -0.58 -4.72 -13.66
C ALA A 81 -1.06 -4.89 -12.21
N GLY A 82 -0.87 -3.88 -11.34
CA GLY A 82 -1.10 -3.99 -9.89
C GLY A 82 -2.50 -4.47 -9.49
N ARG A 83 -3.54 -3.78 -9.96
CA ARG A 83 -4.93 -4.11 -9.60
C ARG A 83 -5.35 -5.49 -10.12
N THR A 84 -4.91 -5.87 -11.33
CA THR A 84 -5.14 -7.21 -11.89
C THR A 84 -4.45 -8.29 -11.06
N ILE A 85 -3.19 -8.07 -10.63
CA ILE A 85 -2.45 -9.01 -9.77
C ILE A 85 -3.22 -9.26 -8.47
N LEU A 86 -3.68 -8.20 -7.80
CA LEU A 86 -4.44 -8.33 -6.55
C LEU A 86 -5.73 -9.15 -6.75
N GLU A 87 -6.48 -8.90 -7.83
CA GLU A 87 -7.72 -9.64 -8.13
C GLU A 87 -7.43 -11.11 -8.46
N ALA A 88 -6.39 -11.36 -9.25
CA ALA A 88 -5.97 -12.68 -9.65
C ALA A 88 -5.57 -13.54 -8.45
N MET A 89 -4.86 -12.95 -7.48
CA MET A 89 -4.48 -13.61 -6.23
C MET A 89 -5.71 -13.91 -5.37
N LYS A 90 -6.59 -12.92 -5.21
CA LYS A 90 -7.81 -13.02 -4.39
C LYS A 90 -8.72 -14.16 -4.81
N TYR A 91 -8.88 -14.38 -6.12
CA TYR A 91 -9.75 -15.43 -6.67
C TYR A 91 -8.98 -16.62 -7.24
N ASN A 92 -7.66 -16.68 -7.03
CA ASN A 92 -6.78 -17.74 -7.53
C ASN A 92 -6.98 -18.03 -9.04
N TRP A 93 -6.94 -16.99 -9.85
CA TRP A 93 -7.19 -17.09 -11.29
C TRP A 93 -6.07 -17.84 -12.03
N THR A 94 -6.48 -18.64 -13.02
CA THR A 94 -5.57 -19.20 -14.03
C THR A 94 -5.09 -18.12 -14.99
N LYS A 95 -3.98 -18.36 -15.72
CA LYS A 95 -3.44 -17.41 -16.70
C LYS A 95 -4.47 -16.91 -17.71
N THR A 96 -5.32 -17.79 -18.24
CA THR A 96 -6.40 -17.42 -19.17
C THR A 96 -7.43 -16.51 -18.53
N GLN A 97 -7.80 -16.74 -17.27
CA GLN A 97 -8.71 -15.87 -16.52
C GLN A 97 -8.09 -14.51 -16.22
N ILE A 98 -6.81 -14.47 -15.84
CA ILE A 98 -6.06 -13.23 -15.63
C ILE A 98 -6.11 -12.39 -16.91
N ASP A 99 -5.75 -12.99 -18.05
CA ASP A 99 -5.75 -12.29 -19.33
C ASP A 99 -7.16 -11.89 -19.81
N SER A 100 -8.20 -12.62 -19.44
CA SER A 100 -9.57 -12.24 -19.80
C SER A 100 -10.14 -11.13 -18.90
N ASN A 101 -9.58 -10.90 -17.71
CA ASN A 101 -10.13 -10.01 -16.68
C ASN A 101 -9.14 -8.95 -16.19
N ARG A 102 -8.29 -8.45 -17.09
CA ARG A 102 -7.34 -7.36 -16.79
C ARG A 102 -8.08 -6.05 -16.62
N PHE A 103 -7.60 -5.18 -15.73
CA PHE A 103 -8.15 -3.84 -15.56
C PHE A 103 -7.71 -2.88 -16.68
N SER A 104 -8.58 -1.94 -17.02
CA SER A 104 -8.37 -0.95 -18.07
C SER A 104 -7.48 0.21 -17.60
N PRO A 105 -6.31 0.44 -18.23
CA PRO A 105 -5.53 1.64 -17.97
C PRO A 105 -6.24 2.90 -18.48
N SER A 106 -7.00 2.83 -19.57
CA SER A 106 -7.75 3.99 -20.08
C SER A 106 -8.85 4.43 -19.13
N PHE A 107 -9.53 3.52 -18.45
CA PHE A 107 -10.52 3.90 -17.44
C PHE A 107 -9.88 4.80 -16.39
N VAL A 108 -8.72 4.42 -15.84
CA VAL A 108 -8.01 5.22 -14.82
C VAL A 108 -7.47 6.52 -15.41
N TYR A 109 -6.71 6.46 -16.50
CA TYR A 109 -6.06 7.63 -17.08
C TYR A 109 -7.05 8.70 -17.58
N ASN A 110 -8.14 8.30 -18.24
CA ASN A 110 -9.06 9.24 -18.89
C ASN A 110 -9.82 10.13 -17.89
N GLN A 111 -9.85 9.76 -16.60
CA GLN A 111 -10.50 10.53 -15.54
C GLN A 111 -9.65 11.67 -15.01
N VAL A 112 -8.32 11.54 -15.09
CA VAL A 112 -7.37 12.46 -14.44
C VAL A 112 -6.46 13.18 -15.44
N ARG A 113 -6.48 12.78 -16.72
CA ARG A 113 -5.80 13.49 -17.80
C ARG A 113 -6.20 14.96 -17.83
N LYS A 114 -5.23 15.85 -18.04
CA LYS A 114 -5.47 17.31 -18.12
C LYS A 114 -6.06 17.76 -19.47
N GLN A 115 -5.90 16.94 -20.50
CA GLN A 115 -6.38 17.22 -21.86
C GLN A 115 -6.79 15.91 -22.54
N LYS A 116 -7.65 16.00 -23.56
CA LYS A 116 -8.05 14.83 -24.36
C LYS A 116 -6.85 14.20 -25.07
N GLY A 117 -6.93 12.89 -25.32
CA GLY A 117 -5.82 12.10 -25.83
C GLY A 117 -4.95 11.52 -24.71
N CYS A 118 -3.86 10.84 -25.08
CA CYS A 118 -2.98 10.14 -24.13
C CYS A 118 -1.52 10.62 -24.13
N MET A 119 -1.21 11.76 -24.75
CA MET A 119 0.19 12.23 -24.80
C MET A 119 0.66 12.86 -23.48
N GLY A 120 -0.28 13.34 -22.66
CA GLY A 120 0.06 13.93 -21.36
C GLY A 120 0.41 12.87 -20.31
N GLY A 121 1.22 13.25 -19.34
CA GLY A 121 1.48 12.42 -18.17
C GLY A 121 0.47 12.63 -17.04
N ILE A 122 0.46 11.71 -16.07
CA ILE A 122 -0.24 11.85 -14.79
C ILE A 122 0.68 11.40 -13.65
N SER A 123 0.40 11.82 -12.42
CA SER A 123 1.13 11.31 -11.26
C SER A 123 0.67 9.89 -10.90
N LEU A 124 1.51 9.14 -10.20
CA LEU A 124 1.11 7.84 -9.68
C LEU A 124 0.04 7.98 -8.59
N ASN A 125 0.08 9.06 -7.81
CA ASN A 125 -0.95 9.40 -6.83
C ASN A 125 -2.33 9.51 -7.48
N ASP A 126 -2.47 10.29 -8.56
CA ASP A 126 -3.76 10.46 -9.25
C ASP A 126 -4.34 9.11 -9.70
N ALA A 127 -3.48 8.23 -10.27
CA ALA A 127 -3.91 6.92 -10.73
C ALA A 127 -4.37 6.01 -9.57
N LEU A 128 -3.62 6.01 -8.46
CA LEU A 128 -3.95 5.22 -7.27
C LEU A 128 -5.19 5.78 -6.54
N ASP A 129 -5.39 7.09 -6.54
CA ASP A 129 -6.57 7.74 -6.00
C ASP A 129 -7.84 7.35 -6.77
N VAL A 130 -7.78 7.23 -8.09
CA VAL A 130 -8.90 6.70 -8.88
C VAL A 130 -9.23 5.27 -8.44
N LEU A 131 -8.23 4.39 -8.32
CA LEU A 131 -8.45 3.00 -7.89
C LEU A 131 -9.03 2.92 -6.47
N ARG A 132 -8.61 3.77 -5.54
CA ARG A 132 -9.14 3.81 -4.17
C ARG A 132 -10.54 4.40 -4.09
N ASN A 133 -10.75 5.55 -4.74
CA ASN A 133 -11.96 6.36 -4.56
C ASN A 133 -13.07 5.96 -5.53
N GLN A 134 -12.76 5.29 -6.64
CA GLN A 134 -13.72 4.99 -7.70
C GLN A 134 -13.65 3.51 -8.13
N GLY A 135 -12.46 2.92 -8.13
CA GLY A 135 -12.22 1.53 -8.50
C GLY A 135 -11.69 1.40 -9.93
N GLY A 136 -11.99 0.28 -10.58
CA GLY A 136 -11.52 0.00 -11.94
C GLY A 136 -12.52 -0.80 -12.76
N VAL A 137 -12.53 -0.58 -14.06
CA VAL A 137 -13.30 -1.36 -15.04
C VAL A 137 -12.37 -2.31 -15.79
N MET A 138 -12.85 -3.48 -16.18
CA MET A 138 -12.06 -4.42 -16.97
C MET A 138 -11.79 -3.88 -18.37
N LEU A 139 -10.62 -4.22 -18.93
CA LEU A 139 -10.18 -3.81 -20.26
C LEU A 139 -11.12 -4.27 -21.39
N LYS A 140 -11.79 -5.41 -21.22
CA LYS A 140 -12.78 -5.92 -22.18
C LYS A 140 -14.04 -5.03 -22.26
N ASP A 141 -14.39 -4.36 -21.16
CA ASP A 141 -15.58 -3.51 -21.05
C ASP A 141 -15.21 -2.03 -21.30
N PHE A 142 -13.96 -1.65 -20.98
CA PHE A 142 -13.38 -0.36 -21.29
C PHE A 142 -12.05 -0.52 -22.04
N ALA A 143 -12.12 -0.63 -23.36
CA ALA A 143 -10.95 -0.82 -24.23
C ALA A 143 -9.90 0.29 -24.05
N TYR A 144 -8.65 -0.03 -24.40
CA TYR A 144 -7.57 0.95 -24.42
C TYR A 144 -7.81 1.96 -25.55
N ASP A 145 -8.36 3.10 -25.18
CA ASP A 145 -8.78 4.17 -26.08
C ASP A 145 -8.54 5.54 -25.42
N CYS A 146 -7.77 6.36 -26.12
CA CYS A 146 -7.38 7.69 -25.70
C CYS A 146 -8.46 8.76 -25.89
N GLY A 147 -9.48 8.48 -26.70
CA GLY A 147 -10.62 9.36 -26.93
C GLY A 147 -11.83 9.04 -26.06
N LYS A 148 -11.92 7.82 -25.51
CA LYS A 148 -13.08 7.36 -24.75
C LYS A 148 -13.29 8.19 -23.49
N GLU A 149 -14.52 8.64 -23.27
CA GLU A 149 -14.92 9.32 -22.03
C GLU A 149 -15.51 8.30 -21.05
N VAL A 150 -15.38 8.58 -19.75
CA VAL A 150 -15.94 7.75 -18.68
C VAL A 150 -17.39 8.15 -18.43
N THR A 151 -18.29 7.17 -18.46
CA THR A 151 -19.73 7.35 -18.23
C THR A 151 -20.12 7.07 -16.77
N PRO A 152 -21.29 7.51 -16.31
CA PRO A 152 -21.80 7.13 -14.98
C PRO A 152 -21.95 5.61 -14.79
N GLU A 153 -22.27 4.88 -15.84
CA GLU A 153 -22.35 3.41 -15.81
C GLU A 153 -20.97 2.77 -15.58
N ASP A 154 -19.93 3.29 -16.22
CA ASP A 154 -18.54 2.84 -15.98
C ASP A 154 -18.15 3.06 -14.51
N LEU A 155 -18.54 4.19 -13.90
CA LEU A 155 -18.27 4.49 -12.49
C LEU A 155 -19.02 3.53 -11.54
N GLN A 156 -20.26 3.17 -11.87
CA GLN A 156 -21.02 2.18 -11.13
C GLN A 156 -20.33 0.81 -11.19
N ASN A 157 -19.90 0.39 -12.38
CA ASN A 157 -19.19 -0.87 -12.63
C ASN A 157 -17.79 -0.91 -11.98
N ALA A 158 -17.15 0.25 -11.82
CA ALA A 158 -15.85 0.37 -11.16
C ALA A 158 -15.95 0.21 -9.64
N SER A 159 -17.04 0.68 -9.03
CA SER A 159 -17.18 0.81 -7.58
C SER A 159 -16.93 -0.47 -6.75
N PRO A 160 -17.31 -1.69 -7.19
CA PRO A 160 -17.03 -2.91 -6.45
C PRO A 160 -15.55 -3.29 -6.48
N ASN A 161 -14.79 -2.73 -7.41
CA ASN A 161 -13.38 -3.06 -7.67
C ASN A 161 -12.41 -2.05 -7.04
N ARG A 162 -12.86 -1.29 -6.04
CA ARG A 162 -11.98 -0.38 -5.27
C ARG A 162 -10.93 -1.15 -4.50
N ILE A 163 -9.71 -0.62 -4.51
CA ILE A 163 -8.69 -1.02 -3.52
C ILE A 163 -9.08 -0.46 -2.15
N ILE A 164 -8.60 -1.08 -1.07
CA ILE A 164 -8.78 -0.54 0.29
C ILE A 164 -7.99 0.76 0.40
N GLU A 165 -6.72 0.70 0.04
CA GLU A 165 -5.77 1.77 0.27
C GLU A 165 -4.50 1.56 -0.58
N TYR A 166 -3.71 2.62 -0.69
CA TYR A 166 -2.34 2.55 -1.16
C TYR A 166 -1.45 3.38 -0.24
N ARG A 167 -0.14 3.07 -0.20
CA ARG A 167 0.78 3.74 0.73
C ARG A 167 2.15 3.94 0.13
N ASP A 168 2.73 5.12 0.33
CA ASP A 168 4.17 5.31 0.16
C ASP A 168 4.89 4.46 1.22
N ILE A 169 5.68 3.50 0.73
CA ILE A 169 6.51 2.62 1.55
C ILE A 169 8.00 2.93 1.40
N ALA A 170 8.39 3.64 0.34
CA ALA A 170 9.76 4.04 0.11
C ALA A 170 9.83 5.18 -0.91
N ASN A 171 10.73 6.12 -0.64
CA ASN A 171 11.09 7.15 -1.60
C ASN A 171 12.60 7.44 -1.52
N LYS A 172 13.10 8.13 -2.54
CA LYS A 172 14.52 8.44 -2.70
C LYS A 172 15.15 9.16 -1.50
N ARG A 173 14.36 9.83 -0.65
CA ARG A 173 14.86 10.57 0.53
C ARG A 173 15.01 9.69 1.78
N GLN A 174 14.28 8.58 1.88
CA GLN A 174 14.21 7.77 3.12
C GLN A 174 15.38 6.79 3.29
N GLY A 175 16.12 6.47 2.23
CA GLY A 175 17.15 5.41 2.26
C GLY A 175 16.53 4.01 2.45
N ASN A 176 17.34 2.96 2.24
CA ASN A 176 16.96 1.55 2.46
C ASN A 176 15.62 1.12 1.79
N GLN A 177 15.34 1.62 0.58
CA GLN A 177 14.08 1.36 -0.13
C GLN A 177 13.86 -0.14 -0.35
N THR A 178 14.95 -0.86 -0.64
CA THR A 178 14.96 -2.31 -0.86
C THR A 178 14.27 -3.10 0.26
N ALA A 179 14.50 -2.79 1.54
CA ALA A 179 13.91 -3.55 2.64
C ALA A 179 12.38 -3.40 2.70
N PHE A 180 11.87 -2.19 2.46
CA PHE A 180 10.43 -1.89 2.46
C PHE A 180 9.71 -2.59 1.29
N VAL A 181 10.30 -2.54 0.10
CA VAL A 181 9.75 -3.21 -1.09
C VAL A 181 9.75 -4.72 -0.93
N LYS A 182 10.83 -5.31 -0.38
CA LYS A 182 10.87 -6.74 -0.06
C LYS A 182 9.77 -7.13 0.93
N LYS A 183 9.55 -6.34 1.99
CA LYS A 183 8.48 -6.60 2.95
C LYS A 183 7.12 -6.67 2.26
N SER A 184 6.79 -5.67 1.45
CA SER A 184 5.52 -5.61 0.72
C SER A 184 5.30 -6.84 -0.19
N LEU A 185 6.33 -7.21 -0.98
CA LEU A 185 6.28 -8.35 -1.90
C LEU A 185 6.19 -9.70 -1.16
N SER A 186 6.91 -9.85 -0.03
CA SER A 186 6.83 -11.05 0.82
C SER A 186 5.45 -11.24 1.45
N GLU A 187 4.70 -10.14 1.56
CA GLU A 187 3.34 -10.08 2.08
C GLU A 187 2.28 -10.05 0.96
N ASN A 188 2.67 -10.50 -0.24
CA ASN A 188 1.77 -10.72 -1.37
C ASN A 188 1.11 -9.43 -1.91
N LYS A 189 1.81 -8.29 -1.85
CA LYS A 189 1.30 -7.01 -2.38
C LYS A 189 2.23 -6.48 -3.47
N PRO A 190 1.70 -6.13 -4.65
CA PRO A 190 2.50 -5.53 -5.70
C PRO A 190 2.88 -4.10 -5.32
N VAL A 191 4.07 -3.69 -5.78
CA VAL A 191 4.60 -2.34 -5.54
C VAL A 191 4.65 -1.59 -6.85
N ILE A 192 3.96 -0.44 -6.91
CA ILE A 192 3.97 0.42 -8.10
C ILE A 192 4.97 1.52 -7.88
N ILE A 193 5.89 1.71 -8.83
CA ILE A 193 6.98 2.67 -8.70
C ILE A 193 6.86 3.79 -9.73
N ALA A 194 7.29 4.97 -9.30
CA ALA A 194 7.66 6.08 -10.18
C ALA A 194 9.19 6.10 -10.28
N MET A 195 9.71 5.77 -11.45
CA MET A 195 11.14 5.71 -11.74
C MET A 195 11.57 6.94 -12.56
N ASP A 196 12.71 7.54 -12.23
CA ASP A 196 13.40 8.47 -13.13
C ASP A 196 14.18 7.63 -14.16
N CYS A 197 13.61 7.48 -15.34
CA CYS A 197 13.90 6.40 -16.28
C CYS A 197 14.98 6.81 -17.29
N PRO A 198 16.20 6.23 -17.22
CA PRO A 198 17.25 6.55 -18.17
C PRO A 198 17.02 5.87 -19.52
N GLY A 199 17.65 6.40 -20.57
CA GLY A 199 17.51 5.88 -21.93
C GLY A 199 17.93 4.42 -22.10
N SER A 200 18.88 3.90 -21.32
CA SER A 200 19.30 2.48 -21.39
C SER A 200 18.19 1.50 -21.02
N PHE A 201 17.17 1.93 -20.27
CA PHE A 201 16.07 1.08 -19.84
C PHE A 201 15.23 0.57 -21.03
N THR A 202 15.16 1.35 -22.12
CA THR A 202 14.51 0.93 -23.37
C THR A 202 15.11 -0.33 -23.99
N SER A 203 16.37 -0.63 -23.68
CA SER A 203 17.11 -1.79 -24.20
C SER A 203 17.38 -2.84 -23.11
N ALA A 204 16.58 -2.84 -22.04
CA ALA A 204 16.70 -3.85 -20.99
C ALA A 204 16.47 -5.26 -21.56
N GLY A 205 17.29 -6.22 -21.12
CA GLY A 205 17.09 -7.65 -21.37
C GLY A 205 16.48 -8.33 -20.15
N GLU A 206 16.86 -9.59 -19.90
CA GLU A 206 16.47 -10.29 -18.66
C GLU A 206 16.92 -9.53 -17.41
N LEU A 207 18.13 -8.99 -17.42
CA LEU A 207 18.65 -8.09 -16.41
C LEU A 207 18.91 -6.75 -17.09
N TRP A 208 18.31 -5.68 -16.57
CA TRP A 208 18.68 -4.34 -16.97
C TRP A 208 20.07 -4.00 -16.44
N LYS A 209 20.91 -3.44 -17.31
CA LYS A 209 22.28 -3.03 -17.00
C LYS A 209 22.43 -1.55 -17.34
N PRO A 210 22.23 -0.63 -16.38
CA PRO A 210 22.43 0.79 -16.62
C PRO A 210 23.87 1.08 -17.05
N LYS A 211 24.05 2.09 -17.90
CA LYS A 211 25.36 2.65 -18.25
C LYS A 211 25.81 3.56 -17.11
N GLN A 212 27.12 3.75 -16.96
CA GLN A 212 27.64 4.69 -15.97
C GLN A 212 27.09 6.11 -16.15
N THR A 213 26.81 6.51 -17.40
CA THR A 213 26.21 7.81 -17.75
C THR A 213 24.75 7.95 -17.33
N ASP A 214 24.10 6.85 -16.93
CA ASP A 214 22.71 6.86 -16.51
C ASP A 214 22.52 7.31 -15.07
N TYR A 215 23.55 7.23 -14.23
CA TYR A 215 23.48 7.63 -12.82
C TYR A 215 23.51 9.16 -12.66
N LYS A 216 22.40 9.80 -13.05
CA LYS A 216 22.10 11.22 -12.94
C LYS A 216 20.58 11.42 -12.92
N ILE A 217 20.15 12.66 -12.73
CA ILE A 217 18.73 13.03 -12.81
C ILE A 217 18.37 13.22 -14.30
N TRP A 218 17.29 12.56 -14.73
CA TRP A 218 16.76 12.66 -16.09
C TRP A 218 15.49 13.51 -16.16
N ASN A 219 14.70 13.53 -15.08
CA ASN A 219 13.34 14.07 -15.04
C ASN A 219 12.41 13.41 -16.07
N GLU A 220 12.66 12.15 -16.38
CA GLU A 220 11.90 11.35 -17.35
C GLU A 220 11.15 10.25 -16.62
N GLY A 221 9.94 10.54 -16.18
CA GLY A 221 9.21 9.61 -15.33
C GLY A 221 8.60 8.43 -16.08
N HIS A 222 8.82 7.22 -15.55
CA HIS A 222 8.15 6.01 -16.00
C HIS A 222 7.48 5.25 -14.84
N GLY A 223 6.27 4.75 -15.09
CA GLY A 223 5.48 3.95 -14.15
C GLY A 223 5.68 2.46 -14.40
N ILE A 224 6.09 1.71 -13.38
CA ILE A 224 6.38 0.26 -13.48
C ILE A 224 5.78 -0.47 -12.27
N CYS A 225 5.42 -1.75 -12.42
CA CYS A 225 5.02 -2.60 -11.30
C CYS A 225 6.15 -3.58 -10.95
N VAL A 226 6.61 -3.56 -9.70
CA VAL A 226 7.52 -4.54 -9.12
C VAL A 226 6.69 -5.73 -8.63
N ILE A 227 7.11 -6.93 -9.02
CA ILE A 227 6.32 -8.16 -8.82
C ILE A 227 7.08 -9.24 -8.08
N GLY A 228 8.34 -9.03 -7.72
CA GLY A 228 9.09 -10.02 -6.99
C GLY A 228 10.50 -9.56 -6.68
N TYR A 229 11.18 -10.33 -5.86
CA TYR A 229 12.58 -10.16 -5.54
C TYR A 229 13.23 -11.51 -5.33
N ASP A 230 14.54 -11.54 -5.48
CA ASP A 230 15.36 -12.70 -5.19
C ASP A 230 16.77 -12.22 -4.80
N ASP A 231 17.17 -12.56 -3.57
CA ASP A 231 18.44 -12.14 -2.97
C ASP A 231 19.66 -12.80 -3.62
N GLU A 232 19.48 -13.93 -4.31
CA GLU A 232 20.57 -14.66 -4.98
C GLU A 232 20.61 -14.33 -6.47
N LYS A 233 19.44 -14.12 -7.10
CA LYS A 233 19.36 -13.83 -8.53
C LYS A 233 20.07 -12.53 -8.88
N PHE A 234 21.09 -12.64 -9.74
CA PHE A 234 21.96 -11.54 -10.16
C PHE A 234 22.65 -10.79 -9.00
N GLY A 235 22.78 -11.43 -7.84
CA GLY A 235 23.35 -10.82 -6.62
C GLY A 235 22.38 -9.93 -5.85
N GLY A 236 21.06 -10.14 -6.01
CA GLY A 236 20.02 -9.36 -5.35
C GLY A 236 19.33 -8.41 -6.32
N ALA A 237 18.12 -8.77 -6.75
CA ALA A 237 17.38 -7.98 -7.72
C ALA A 237 15.86 -8.07 -7.52
N PHE A 238 15.17 -7.02 -7.95
CA PHE A 238 13.72 -6.97 -8.13
C PHE A 238 13.34 -7.40 -9.55
N GLU A 239 12.26 -8.14 -9.70
CA GLU A 239 11.63 -8.41 -11.00
C GLU A 239 10.48 -7.43 -11.22
N VAL A 240 10.43 -6.84 -12.42
CA VAL A 240 9.39 -5.90 -12.83
C VAL A 240 8.61 -6.40 -14.03
N ILE A 241 7.32 -6.04 -14.08
CA ILE A 241 6.50 -6.12 -15.30
C ILE A 241 6.33 -4.71 -15.87
N ASN A 242 6.57 -4.59 -17.18
CA ASN A 242 6.48 -3.30 -17.89
C ASN A 242 5.28 -3.28 -18.84
N SER A 243 4.97 -2.09 -19.37
CA SER A 243 3.88 -1.81 -20.30
C SER A 243 4.37 -1.44 -21.69
N TRP A 244 5.43 -2.11 -22.14
CA TRP A 244 6.07 -1.93 -23.44
C TRP A 244 5.99 -3.19 -24.32
N GLY A 245 5.04 -4.06 -24.05
CA GLY A 245 4.81 -5.31 -24.79
C GLY A 245 5.77 -6.43 -24.39
N THR A 246 5.54 -7.61 -24.98
CA THR A 246 6.30 -8.82 -24.67
C THR A 246 7.70 -8.84 -25.28
N ASP A 247 7.96 -8.00 -26.27
CA ASP A 247 9.25 -7.95 -26.98
C ASP A 247 10.30 -7.14 -26.21
N TRP A 248 9.86 -6.27 -25.30
CA TRP A 248 10.75 -5.60 -24.35
C TRP A 248 11.21 -6.56 -23.24
N GLY A 249 12.49 -6.48 -22.84
CA GLY A 249 13.02 -7.33 -21.77
C GLY A 249 13.01 -8.81 -22.15
N LYS A 250 12.70 -9.65 -21.17
CA LYS A 250 12.46 -11.09 -21.35
C LYS A 250 10.97 -11.37 -21.22
N GLY A 251 10.25 -11.26 -22.34
CA GLY A 251 8.81 -11.50 -22.38
C GLY A 251 7.98 -10.40 -21.72
N GLY A 252 8.46 -9.15 -21.70
CA GLY A 252 7.84 -8.00 -21.02
C GLY A 252 8.25 -7.81 -19.54
N TYR A 253 9.22 -8.61 -19.07
CA TYR A 253 9.77 -8.54 -17.72
C TYR A 253 11.26 -8.23 -17.75
N SER A 254 11.77 -7.63 -16.68
CA SER A 254 13.21 -7.45 -16.48
C SER A 254 13.56 -7.49 -15.00
N TRP A 255 14.80 -7.84 -14.69
CA TRP A 255 15.36 -7.76 -13.35
C TRP A 255 16.14 -6.44 -13.20
N MET A 256 16.04 -5.82 -12.04
CA MET A 256 16.71 -4.59 -11.64
C MET A 256 17.43 -4.83 -10.32
N LYS A 257 18.74 -4.64 -10.26
CA LYS A 257 19.48 -4.84 -9.00
C LYS A 257 18.98 -3.88 -7.92
N TYR A 258 19.06 -4.30 -6.67
CA TYR A 258 18.66 -3.47 -5.52
C TYR A 258 19.34 -2.08 -5.52
N SER A 259 20.63 -2.01 -5.85
CA SER A 259 21.36 -0.74 -5.96
C SER A 259 20.85 0.18 -7.06
N ASP A 260 20.42 -0.40 -8.19
CA ASP A 260 19.87 0.36 -9.31
C ASP A 260 18.47 0.86 -8.95
N PHE A 261 17.66 0.00 -8.33
CA PHE A 261 16.36 0.37 -7.78
C PHE A 261 16.48 1.55 -6.81
N ASP A 262 17.37 1.46 -5.82
CA ASP A 262 17.54 2.50 -4.81
C ASP A 262 17.97 3.86 -5.43
N PHE A 263 18.64 3.86 -6.58
CA PHE A 263 19.06 5.08 -7.26
C PHE A 263 17.95 5.70 -8.14
N PHE A 264 17.29 4.86 -8.95
CA PHE A 264 16.35 5.28 -9.99
C PHE A 264 14.90 5.37 -9.51
N CYS A 265 14.51 4.64 -8.46
CA CYS A 265 13.19 4.73 -7.85
C CYS A 265 13.05 6.05 -7.08
N ILE A 266 12.06 6.86 -7.47
CA ILE A 266 11.72 8.11 -6.79
C ILE A 266 10.67 7.86 -5.71
N TYR A 267 9.61 7.12 -6.06
CA TYR A 267 8.53 6.74 -5.15
C TYR A 267 8.13 5.28 -5.38
N ALA A 268 7.81 4.56 -4.31
CA ALA A 268 7.30 3.21 -4.32
C ALA A 268 6.03 3.11 -3.47
N PHE A 269 4.95 2.68 -4.10
CA PHE A 269 3.65 2.56 -3.46
C PHE A 269 3.22 1.10 -3.36
N GLU A 270 2.90 0.67 -2.15
CA GLU A 270 2.19 -0.58 -1.92
C GLU A 270 0.71 -0.40 -2.26
N MET A 271 0.14 -1.32 -3.05
CA MET A 271 -1.30 -1.38 -3.33
C MET A 271 -1.98 -2.48 -2.50
N ILE A 272 -3.12 -2.17 -1.89
CA ILE A 272 -3.77 -3.04 -0.89
C ILE A 272 -5.25 -3.25 -1.22
N ASP A 273 -5.67 -4.51 -1.33
CA ASP A 273 -7.07 -4.88 -1.55
C ASP A 273 -7.67 -5.71 -0.38
N ARG A 274 -9.00 -5.82 -0.37
CA ARG A 274 -9.77 -6.66 0.56
C ARG A 274 -9.49 -8.13 0.31
N ALA A 275 -9.03 -8.80 1.35
CA ALA A 275 -9.00 -10.26 1.41
C ALA A 275 -10.43 -10.83 1.46
N LEU A 276 -10.61 -12.05 0.96
CA LEU A 276 -11.84 -12.80 1.17
C LEU A 276 -11.92 -13.24 2.63
N ILE A 277 -13.13 -13.20 3.19
CA ILE A 277 -13.37 -13.51 4.60
C ILE A 277 -13.85 -14.94 4.71
N ASN A 278 -13.21 -15.67 5.60
CA ASN A 278 -13.73 -16.94 6.08
C ASN A 278 -14.45 -16.70 7.42
N PRO A 279 -15.80 -16.75 7.47
CA PRO A 279 -16.55 -16.46 8.69
C PRO A 279 -16.33 -17.48 9.82
N ALA A 280 -15.68 -18.61 9.52
CA ALA A 280 -15.29 -19.61 10.51
C ALA A 280 -14.01 -19.22 11.28
N GLU A 281 -13.17 -18.34 10.72
CA GLU A 281 -11.90 -17.92 11.29
C GLU A 281 -11.99 -16.51 11.89
N PRO A 282 -11.13 -16.16 12.85
CA PRO A 282 -10.98 -14.77 13.29
C PRO A 282 -10.60 -13.86 12.11
N ASP A 283 -11.27 -12.73 11.99
CA ASP A 283 -11.04 -11.72 10.96
C ASP A 283 -10.65 -10.35 11.54
N LEU A 284 -10.63 -10.24 12.86
CA LEU A 284 -10.01 -9.16 13.62
C LEU A 284 -9.22 -9.77 14.78
N SER A 285 -7.94 -9.45 14.87
CA SER A 285 -7.09 -9.86 15.98
C SER A 285 -5.91 -8.93 16.12
N GLY A 286 -5.46 -8.74 17.36
CA GLY A 286 -4.29 -7.96 17.66
C GLY A 286 -3.80 -8.16 19.07
N SER A 287 -2.72 -7.45 19.39
CA SER A 287 -2.12 -7.45 20.71
C SER A 287 -1.58 -6.08 21.07
N LEU A 288 -1.57 -5.79 22.37
CA LEU A 288 -1.02 -4.58 22.95
C LEU A 288 -0.03 -4.98 24.03
N LEU A 289 1.11 -4.30 24.07
CA LEU A 289 2.12 -4.52 25.10
C LEU A 289 2.59 -3.18 25.65
N PHE A 290 2.56 -3.08 26.98
CA PHE A 290 3.02 -1.94 27.75
C PHE A 290 4.23 -2.38 28.55
N LYS A 291 5.33 -1.62 28.47
CA LYS A 291 6.57 -1.90 29.22
C LYS A 291 7.09 -0.62 29.84
N GLU A 292 7.46 -0.64 31.11
CA GLU A 292 8.17 0.47 31.74
C GLU A 292 9.53 0.67 31.02
N SER A 293 10.11 1.87 31.09
CA SER A 293 11.42 2.15 30.51
C SER A 293 12.57 1.32 31.10
N SER A 294 12.35 0.65 32.24
CA SER A 294 13.25 -0.36 32.81
C SER A 294 13.24 -1.69 32.02
N GLY A 295 12.24 -1.90 31.15
CA GLY A 295 11.97 -3.14 30.43
C GLY A 295 10.96 -4.05 31.12
N ASP A 296 10.49 -3.70 32.33
CA ASP A 296 9.50 -4.47 33.08
C ASP A 296 8.12 -4.38 32.42
N GLU A 297 7.40 -5.52 32.36
CA GLU A 297 6.07 -5.57 31.76
C GLU A 297 5.02 -4.91 32.67
N MET A 298 4.18 -4.06 32.07
CA MET A 298 2.99 -3.53 32.73
C MET A 298 1.83 -4.52 32.53
N LYS A 299 1.61 -5.35 33.55
CA LYS A 299 0.61 -6.43 33.50
C LYS A 299 -0.80 -5.91 33.68
N ALA A 300 -1.74 -6.49 32.93
CA ALA A 300 -3.14 -6.13 32.97
C ALA A 300 -4.03 -7.38 33.12
N LYS A 301 -5.18 -7.19 33.75
CA LYS A 301 -6.24 -8.20 33.89
C LYS A 301 -7.52 -7.72 33.21
N PHE A 302 -8.22 -8.65 32.55
CA PHE A 302 -9.53 -8.37 31.97
C PHE A 302 -10.61 -8.49 33.06
N ASN A 303 -11.41 -7.44 33.26
CA ASN A 303 -12.44 -7.40 34.30
C ASN A 303 -13.85 -7.81 33.82
N GLY A 304 -13.96 -8.28 32.58
CA GLY A 304 -15.22 -8.61 31.92
C GLY A 304 -15.67 -7.57 30.89
N ASN A 305 -15.20 -6.33 31.03
CA ASN A 305 -15.50 -5.23 30.10
C ASN A 305 -14.24 -4.72 29.41
N TYR A 306 -13.19 -4.44 30.19
CA TYR A 306 -11.94 -3.85 29.71
C TYR A 306 -10.74 -4.36 30.51
N PHE A 307 -9.54 -3.98 30.09
CA PHE A 307 -8.30 -4.33 30.80
C PHE A 307 -7.94 -3.26 31.81
N GLU A 308 -7.58 -3.66 33.03
CA GLU A 308 -7.04 -2.78 34.06
C GLU A 308 -5.65 -3.27 34.45
N MET A 309 -4.71 -2.35 34.67
CA MET A 309 -3.39 -2.72 35.15
C MET A 309 -3.46 -3.38 36.53
N GLU A 310 -2.64 -4.40 36.78
CA GLU A 310 -2.67 -5.18 38.03
C GLU A 310 -2.25 -4.39 39.26
N LYS A 311 -1.41 -3.37 39.08
CA LYS A 311 -0.93 -2.44 40.11
C LYS A 311 -1.01 -0.99 39.61
N PRO A 312 -1.08 0.01 40.52
CA PRO A 312 -0.85 1.40 40.15
C PRO A 312 0.63 1.63 39.79
N TYR A 313 0.89 2.67 39.01
CA TYR A 313 2.23 3.14 38.63
C TYR A 313 2.49 4.55 39.16
N THR A 314 3.74 4.98 39.27
CA THR A 314 4.04 6.35 39.69
C THR A 314 3.60 7.34 38.60
N SER A 315 3.05 8.47 39.02
CA SER A 315 2.80 9.58 38.09
C SER A 315 4.11 10.00 37.38
N GLY A 316 4.06 10.22 36.06
CA GLY A 316 5.25 10.46 35.23
C GLY A 316 6.07 9.21 34.86
N THR A 317 5.61 7.98 35.17
CA THR A 317 6.27 6.76 34.67
C THR A 317 6.39 6.80 33.15
N LEU A 318 7.61 6.51 32.66
CA LEU A 318 7.90 6.36 31.24
C LEU A 318 7.64 4.92 30.80
N PHE A 319 6.97 4.74 29.68
CA PHE A 319 6.65 3.41 29.16
C PHE A 319 6.62 3.34 27.63
N GLU A 320 6.97 2.18 27.10
CA GLU A 320 6.79 1.79 25.71
C GLU A 320 5.37 1.25 25.50
N LEU A 321 4.75 1.66 24.39
CA LEU A 321 3.50 1.09 23.91
C LEU A 321 3.74 0.43 22.56
N MET A 322 3.43 -0.86 22.46
CA MET A 322 3.46 -1.60 21.21
C MET A 322 2.05 -2.03 20.81
N ILE A 323 1.68 -1.71 19.58
CA ILE A 323 0.43 -2.09 18.94
C ILE A 323 0.75 -3.10 17.84
N SER A 324 0.01 -4.20 17.80
CA SER A 324 0.14 -5.21 16.74
C SER A 324 -1.21 -5.75 16.30
N ASN A 325 -1.31 -6.10 15.03
CA ASN A 325 -2.46 -6.81 14.48
C ASN A 325 -2.02 -8.17 13.95
N ASN A 326 -2.84 -9.20 14.21
CA ASN A 326 -2.65 -10.55 13.69
C ASN A 326 -3.52 -10.82 12.45
N GLU A 327 -4.55 -10.00 12.24
CA GLU A 327 -5.36 -9.96 11.01
C GLU A 327 -5.40 -8.53 10.48
N PRO A 328 -5.35 -8.30 9.15
CA PRO A 328 -5.38 -6.97 8.57
C PRO A 328 -6.58 -6.14 9.04
N ALA A 329 -6.32 -4.91 9.50
CA ALA A 329 -7.35 -4.05 10.06
C ALA A 329 -6.96 -2.57 9.99
N TYR A 330 -7.93 -1.67 9.95
CA TYR A 330 -7.74 -0.30 10.41
C TYR A 330 -7.50 -0.31 11.91
N VAL A 331 -6.43 0.31 12.36
CA VAL A 331 -6.11 0.46 13.78
C VAL A 331 -6.08 1.94 14.13
N TYR A 332 -6.76 2.28 15.23
CA TYR A 332 -6.77 3.61 15.80
C TYR A 332 -6.46 3.52 17.29
N ALA A 333 -5.78 4.52 17.83
CA ALA A 333 -5.55 4.64 19.25
C ALA A 333 -5.72 6.08 19.72
N PHE A 334 -6.31 6.28 20.90
CA PHE A 334 -6.37 7.56 21.57
C PHE A 334 -6.30 7.38 23.09
N GLY A 335 -5.72 8.37 23.76
CA GLY A 335 -5.66 8.45 25.21
C GLY A 335 -6.72 9.40 25.76
N SER A 336 -7.08 9.22 27.02
CA SER A 336 -7.95 10.10 27.78
C SER A 336 -7.72 9.93 29.29
N ASP A 337 -8.39 10.74 30.09
CA ASP A 337 -8.31 10.75 31.55
C ASP A 337 -9.71 10.92 32.17
N LEU A 338 -9.79 11.24 33.46
CA LEU A 338 -11.06 11.48 34.16
C LEU A 338 -11.80 12.76 33.71
N THR A 339 -11.15 13.65 32.96
CA THR A 339 -11.78 14.81 32.31
C THR A 339 -12.44 14.46 30.98
N PHE A 340 -12.20 13.24 30.47
CA PHE A 340 -12.64 12.74 29.17
C PHE A 340 -12.09 13.52 27.97
N LYS A 341 -11.09 14.38 28.17
CA LYS A 341 -10.36 15.01 27.07
C LYS A 341 -9.58 13.94 26.33
N THR A 342 -9.57 14.02 25.00
CA THR A 342 -8.99 12.97 24.15
C THR A 342 -7.76 13.45 23.40
N THR A 343 -6.76 12.58 23.32
CA THR A 343 -5.51 12.82 22.57
C THR A 343 -5.28 11.68 21.61
N LYS A 344 -5.13 11.99 20.31
CA LYS A 344 -4.87 10.98 19.27
C LYS A 344 -3.48 10.38 19.47
N ILE A 345 -3.40 9.06 19.53
CA ILE A 345 -2.15 8.29 19.68
C ILE A 345 -1.75 7.65 18.35
N PHE A 346 -2.71 7.09 17.61
CA PHE A 346 -2.47 6.47 16.31
C PHE A 346 -3.70 6.58 15.40
N PRO A 347 -3.54 6.91 14.10
CA PRO A 347 -2.33 7.41 13.46
C PRO A 347 -1.90 8.78 14.02
N PHE A 348 -0.59 9.02 14.16
CA PHE A 348 -0.07 10.24 14.77
C PHE A 348 0.21 11.39 13.79
N THR A 349 0.02 11.17 12.48
CA THR A 349 0.03 12.25 11.47
C THR A 349 -1.15 12.07 10.51
N ASP A 350 -1.64 13.16 9.92
CA ASP A 350 -2.80 13.13 9.01
C ASP A 350 -2.56 12.33 7.73
N LYS A 351 -1.29 12.20 7.32
CA LYS A 351 -0.88 11.44 6.12
C LYS A 351 -0.72 9.95 6.41
N MET A 352 -0.61 9.56 7.68
CA MET A 352 -0.39 8.17 8.04
C MET A 352 -1.68 7.36 7.88
N VAL A 353 -1.56 6.26 7.14
CA VAL A 353 -2.66 5.32 6.93
C VAL A 353 -2.86 4.45 8.17
N ALA A 354 -4.09 4.45 8.69
CA ALA A 354 -4.51 3.61 9.81
C ALA A 354 -4.60 2.11 9.48
N TYR A 355 -4.77 1.75 8.21
CA TYR A 355 -4.90 0.34 7.79
C TYR A 355 -3.56 -0.37 7.94
N LEU A 356 -3.47 -1.43 8.73
CA LEU A 356 -2.30 -2.31 8.85
C LEU A 356 -2.57 -3.58 8.01
N PRO A 357 -1.83 -3.83 6.90
CA PRO A 357 -2.32 -4.71 5.84
C PRO A 357 -1.74 -6.13 5.90
N TYR A 358 -0.74 -6.33 6.76
CA TYR A 358 -0.10 -7.61 7.02
C TYR A 358 -0.78 -8.33 8.18
N LYS A 359 -0.61 -9.64 8.27
CA LYS A 359 -0.99 -10.42 9.48
C LYS A 359 -0.07 -10.19 10.66
N LYS A 360 0.98 -9.39 10.50
CA LYS A 360 1.88 -8.99 11.57
C LYS A 360 2.50 -7.65 11.24
N ASN A 361 1.95 -6.60 11.84
CA ASN A 361 2.53 -5.26 11.83
C ASN A 361 2.82 -4.92 13.28
N ASN A 362 4.07 -4.68 13.65
CA ASN A 362 4.39 -4.23 14.99
C ASN A 362 4.73 -2.75 14.92
N VAL A 363 3.91 -1.94 15.57
CA VAL A 363 4.08 -0.48 15.62
C VAL A 363 4.43 -0.11 17.06
N ALA A 364 5.61 0.48 17.24
CA ALA A 364 5.99 1.10 18.51
C ALA A 364 5.47 2.55 18.51
N ILE A 365 4.89 2.97 19.62
CA ILE A 365 4.35 4.33 19.81
C ILE A 365 5.20 5.05 20.86
N PRO A 366 5.77 6.24 20.54
CA PRO A 366 5.74 6.90 19.24
C PRO A 366 6.70 6.26 18.20
N ASP A 367 7.78 5.63 18.67
CA ASP A 367 8.76 4.88 17.88
C ASP A 367 9.55 3.91 18.79
N GLU A 368 10.55 3.21 18.25
CA GLU A 368 11.37 2.25 19.01
C GLU A 368 12.45 2.89 19.89
N ASP A 369 12.69 4.20 19.78
CA ASP A 369 13.79 4.90 20.46
C ASP A 369 13.28 5.94 21.50
N SER A 370 11.96 5.99 21.71
CA SER A 370 11.26 6.98 22.54
C SER A 370 10.24 6.33 23.48
N TYR A 371 9.82 7.07 24.52
CA TYR A 371 8.84 6.60 25.52
C TYR A 371 7.61 7.51 25.60
N ASN A 372 6.47 6.91 25.95
CA ASN A 372 5.30 7.64 26.44
C ASN A 372 5.49 7.97 27.93
N MET A 373 4.74 8.93 28.43
CA MET A 373 4.77 9.32 29.85
C MET A 373 3.33 9.37 30.39
N LEU A 374 3.11 8.75 31.55
CA LEU A 374 1.86 8.93 32.29
C LEU A 374 1.74 10.39 32.79
N ASP A 375 0.52 10.84 33.06
CA ASP A 375 0.31 12.16 33.66
C ASP A 375 1.14 12.29 34.96
N THR A 376 1.58 13.50 35.22
CA THR A 376 2.34 13.91 36.40
C THR A 376 1.44 14.18 37.61
N THR A 377 0.12 14.16 37.44
CA THR A 377 -0.87 14.25 38.52
C THR A 377 -1.44 12.87 38.84
N THR A 378 -1.71 12.58 40.13
CA THR A 378 -2.38 11.33 40.54
C THR A 378 -3.76 11.21 39.87
N GLY A 379 -4.07 10.06 39.30
CA GLY A 379 -5.31 9.89 38.56
C GLY A 379 -5.48 8.55 37.85
N THR A 380 -6.34 8.55 36.84
CA THR A 380 -6.61 7.40 35.98
C THR A 380 -6.51 7.81 34.53
N SER A 381 -5.68 7.10 33.79
CA SER A 381 -5.49 7.24 32.36
C SER A 381 -6.19 6.10 31.62
N TYR A 382 -6.88 6.42 30.54
CA TYR A 382 -7.54 5.46 29.65
C TYR A 382 -6.85 5.44 28.29
N PHE A 383 -6.52 4.27 27.79
CA PHE A 383 -6.00 4.05 26.44
C PHE A 383 -7.01 3.22 25.66
N CYS A 384 -7.55 3.81 24.61
CA CYS A 384 -8.54 3.18 23.73
C CYS A 384 -7.89 2.77 22.42
N PHE A 385 -8.06 1.51 22.04
CA PHE A 385 -7.61 0.97 20.77
C PHE A 385 -8.81 0.43 20.00
N LEU A 386 -8.97 0.85 18.75
CA LEU A 386 -10.06 0.40 17.89
C LEU A 386 -9.46 -0.35 16.71
N TYR A 387 -9.76 -1.64 16.62
CA TYR A 387 -9.44 -2.48 15.47
C TYR A 387 -10.70 -2.63 14.62
N SER A 388 -10.63 -2.19 13.37
CA SER A 388 -11.79 -2.09 12.51
C SER A 388 -11.56 -2.66 11.12
N ARG A 389 -12.58 -3.33 10.58
CA ARG A 389 -12.59 -3.78 9.18
C ARG A 389 -12.87 -2.64 8.20
N ASP A 390 -13.57 -1.61 8.66
CA ASP A 390 -13.92 -0.44 7.86
C ASP A 390 -13.25 0.82 8.41
N LYS A 391 -13.00 1.79 7.53
CA LYS A 391 -12.40 3.06 7.91
C LYS A 391 -13.31 3.79 8.90
N LEU A 392 -12.75 4.21 10.03
CA LEU A 392 -13.44 5.00 11.05
C LEU A 392 -13.11 6.49 10.92
N ASN A 393 -14.07 7.34 11.29
CA ASN A 393 -13.81 8.76 11.56
C ASN A 393 -13.37 8.91 13.01
N ILE A 394 -12.07 8.80 13.26
CA ILE A 394 -11.52 8.81 14.62
C ILE A 394 -11.75 10.15 15.33
N ASP A 395 -11.72 11.26 14.60
CA ASP A 395 -11.93 12.60 15.17
C ASP A 395 -13.38 12.77 15.66
N ASP A 396 -14.37 12.25 14.92
CA ASP A 396 -15.76 12.22 15.35
C ASP A 396 -15.98 11.31 16.57
N ILE A 397 -15.34 10.14 16.59
CA ILE A 397 -15.39 9.23 17.75
C ILE A 397 -14.82 9.90 18.99
N MET A 398 -13.62 10.50 18.88
CA MET A 398 -12.97 11.22 19.97
C MET A 398 -13.85 12.37 20.49
N ALA A 399 -14.40 13.20 19.60
CA ALA A 399 -15.30 14.30 19.99
C ALA A 399 -16.58 13.81 20.71
N LYS A 400 -17.13 12.67 20.29
CA LYS A 400 -18.28 12.04 20.96
C LYS A 400 -17.91 11.45 22.32
N VAL A 401 -16.69 10.93 22.49
CA VAL A 401 -16.20 10.49 23.80
C VAL A 401 -16.16 11.67 24.79
N GLU A 402 -15.66 12.83 24.38
CA GLU A 402 -15.56 13.99 25.27
C GLU A 402 -16.95 14.50 25.74
N THR A 403 -17.96 14.39 24.88
CA THR A 403 -19.30 14.95 25.10
C THR A 403 -20.34 13.93 25.58
N GLY A 404 -19.99 12.65 25.61
CA GLY A 404 -20.88 11.57 26.04
C GLY A 404 -21.28 11.61 27.52
N GLN A 405 -22.00 10.58 27.96
CA GLN A 405 -22.41 10.40 29.36
C GLN A 405 -21.95 9.02 29.86
N GLY A 406 -21.77 8.89 31.17
CA GLY A 406 -21.30 7.66 31.81
C GLY A 406 -19.78 7.53 31.89
N THR A 407 -19.34 6.32 32.24
CA THR A 407 -17.95 5.87 32.30
C THR A 407 -17.31 5.84 30.92
N MET A 408 -15.97 5.73 30.85
CA MET A 408 -15.26 5.61 29.58
C MET A 408 -15.78 4.44 28.72
N TRP A 409 -16.01 3.27 29.34
CA TRP A 409 -16.54 2.10 28.66
C TRP A 409 -17.95 2.31 28.11
N GLU A 410 -18.86 2.91 28.89
CA GLU A 410 -20.23 3.20 28.46
C GLU A 410 -20.27 4.19 27.29
N ARG A 411 -19.40 5.22 27.30
CA ARG A 411 -19.24 6.17 26.20
C ARG A 411 -18.81 5.44 24.93
N LEU A 412 -17.74 4.64 24.98
CA LEU A 412 -17.25 3.89 23.83
C LEU A 412 -18.32 2.93 23.29
N ASN A 413 -19.00 2.19 24.15
CA ASN A 413 -20.02 1.23 23.73
C ASN A 413 -21.21 1.92 23.05
N THR A 414 -21.66 3.05 23.58
CA THR A 414 -22.75 3.82 22.97
C THR A 414 -22.36 4.32 21.58
N ILE A 415 -21.14 4.83 21.42
CA ILE A 415 -20.64 5.35 20.13
C ILE A 415 -20.51 4.22 19.09
N LEU A 416 -20.15 3.02 19.54
CA LEU A 416 -19.85 1.88 18.67
C LEU A 416 -21.00 0.89 18.51
N GLU A 417 -22.16 1.09 19.13
CA GLU A 417 -23.27 0.11 19.19
C GLU A 417 -23.63 -0.52 17.83
N GLY A 418 -23.69 0.30 16.77
CA GLY A 418 -24.02 -0.15 15.42
C GLY A 418 -22.94 -1.02 14.76
N SER A 419 -21.67 -0.81 15.10
CA SER A 419 -20.50 -1.39 14.41
C SER A 419 -19.68 -2.35 15.27
N ARG A 420 -19.86 -2.36 16.58
CA ARG A 420 -19.12 -3.20 17.54
C ARG A 420 -19.43 -4.67 17.31
N VAL A 421 -18.39 -5.50 17.26
CA VAL A 421 -18.51 -6.96 17.24
C VAL A 421 -19.17 -7.44 18.54
N ASP A 422 -20.07 -8.42 18.44
CA ASP A 422 -20.75 -8.98 19.59
C ASP A 422 -19.74 -9.54 20.59
N GLU A 423 -19.93 -9.23 21.88
CA GLU A 423 -18.97 -9.59 22.94
C GLU A 423 -18.72 -11.10 23.02
N ALA A 424 -19.76 -11.92 22.79
CA ALA A 424 -19.64 -13.37 22.74
C ALA A 424 -18.73 -13.90 21.61
N MET A 425 -18.47 -13.05 20.60
CA MET A 425 -17.62 -13.36 19.45
C MET A 425 -16.19 -12.81 19.60
N ILE A 426 -15.87 -12.18 20.73
CA ILE A 426 -14.54 -11.65 21.04
C ILE A 426 -13.95 -12.45 22.20
N ASN A 427 -12.78 -13.03 21.98
CA ASN A 427 -11.97 -13.64 23.03
C ASN A 427 -10.84 -12.69 23.42
N TYR A 428 -10.97 -12.04 24.58
CA TYR A 428 -9.92 -11.24 25.21
C TYR A 428 -9.07 -12.11 26.13
N ALA A 429 -7.75 -11.94 26.08
CA ALA A 429 -6.82 -12.67 26.95
C ALA A 429 -5.59 -11.82 27.31
N TYR A 430 -4.83 -12.28 28.30
CA TYR A 430 -3.49 -11.78 28.59
C TYR A 430 -2.46 -12.90 28.37
N GLU A 431 -1.71 -12.83 27.29
CA GLU A 431 -0.73 -13.83 26.84
C GLU A 431 0.57 -13.12 26.43
N ASN A 432 1.43 -12.80 27.41
CA ASN A 432 2.62 -11.94 27.24
C ASN A 432 2.28 -10.54 26.67
N GLY A 433 1.17 -9.99 27.14
CA GLY A 433 0.54 -8.78 26.62
C GLY A 433 -0.97 -8.97 26.49
N ILE A 434 -1.68 -7.88 26.29
CA ILE A 434 -3.13 -7.90 26.02
C ILE A 434 -3.34 -8.46 24.62
N THR A 435 -4.22 -9.44 24.45
CA THR A 435 -4.53 -10.02 23.14
C THR A 435 -6.05 -10.11 22.95
N PHE A 436 -6.47 -10.09 21.69
CA PHE A 436 -7.84 -10.44 21.34
C PHE A 436 -7.93 -11.18 20.00
N LYS A 437 -8.95 -12.02 19.86
CA LYS A 437 -9.36 -12.65 18.61
C LYS A 437 -10.86 -12.53 18.47
N ALA A 438 -11.33 -12.08 17.31
CA ALA A 438 -12.76 -11.87 17.08
C ALA A 438 -13.19 -12.37 15.70
N LYS A 439 -14.43 -12.85 15.63
CA LYS A 439 -15.13 -13.14 14.37
C LYS A 439 -16.22 -12.09 14.20
N SER A 440 -16.07 -11.22 13.21
CA SER A 440 -16.86 -9.99 13.13
C SER A 440 -18.33 -10.21 12.77
N HIS A 441 -18.67 -11.26 12.03
CA HIS A 441 -20.04 -11.66 11.66
C HIS A 441 -20.94 -10.51 11.16
N GLY A 442 -20.36 -9.59 10.38
CA GLY A 442 -21.09 -8.46 9.77
C GLY A 442 -20.99 -7.15 10.56
N LYS A 443 -20.48 -7.18 11.79
CA LYS A 443 -19.97 -6.01 12.50
C LYS A 443 -18.55 -5.69 12.02
N SER A 444 -17.99 -4.57 12.46
CA SER A 444 -16.72 -4.09 11.93
C SER A 444 -15.69 -3.69 12.97
N VAL A 445 -16.04 -3.43 14.24
CA VAL A 445 -15.12 -2.83 15.23
C VAL A 445 -14.96 -3.69 16.49
N VAL A 446 -13.72 -3.91 16.92
CA VAL A 446 -13.38 -4.42 18.25
C VAL A 446 -12.68 -3.32 19.05
N PRO A 447 -13.30 -2.81 20.13
CA PRO A 447 -12.63 -1.91 21.07
C PRO A 447 -11.77 -2.71 22.05
N VAL A 448 -10.59 -2.19 22.38
CA VAL A 448 -9.77 -2.64 23.51
C VAL A 448 -9.51 -1.41 24.37
N LEU A 449 -10.11 -1.36 25.55
CA LEU A 449 -9.91 -0.29 26.52
C LEU A 449 -8.92 -0.78 27.59
N VAL A 450 -7.95 0.06 27.93
CA VAL A 450 -6.94 -0.19 28.97
C VAL A 450 -6.97 0.94 29.99
N GLU A 451 -7.18 0.61 31.25
CA GLU A 451 -7.16 1.54 32.39
C GLU A 451 -5.83 1.44 33.15
N ILE A 452 -5.17 2.57 33.37
CA ILE A 452 -3.94 2.69 34.15
C ILE A 452 -4.18 3.67 35.29
N LYS A 453 -4.07 3.19 36.54
CA LYS A 453 -4.06 4.05 37.72
C LYS A 453 -2.63 4.52 37.98
N HIS A 454 -2.46 5.81 38.28
CA HIS A 454 -1.17 6.36 38.66
C HIS A 454 -1.27 7.23 39.91
N GLU A 455 -0.31 7.06 40.81
CA GLU A 455 -0.27 7.67 42.15
C GLU A 455 0.93 8.59 42.33
#